data_AF-A0A0K1Q7E0-F1
#
_entry.id   AF-A0A0K1Q7E0-F1
#
_cell.length_a   1.000
_cell.length_b   1.000
_cell.length_c   1.000
_cell.angle_alpha   90.00
_cell.angle_beta   90.00
_cell.angle_gamma   90.00
#
_symmetry.space_group_name_H-M   'P 1'
#
loop_
_entity.id
_entity.type
_entity.pdbx_description
1 polymer ?
#
loop_
_entity_poly.entity_id
_entity_poly.type
_entity_poly.pdbx_seq_one_letter_code
_entity_poly.pdbx_strand_id
1 'polypeptide(L)'
;MAGDDVSKSMLSTWHEHDVDRGLHALDRDAVLASESLRALVLESFARPESKPRDLFNACARLGRLLADAGASPSLAVTTIDGACAALKEAGITPSPALVESARASLCEGYFAGVVEAERTSARRAWEFPACAVQVDEETVAIAAGYPDADHEALTDWADRVALAASKKRFKRAVLSGPERGHTELARALEIAGIEVVSSLERRGWQRLAFWKPAR
;
A
#
# COMPACT_ATOMS: atom_id res chain seq x y z
N MET A 1 13.70 -36.99 -12.74
CA MET A 1 13.94 -36.18 -13.95
C MET A 1 12.63 -35.78 -14.63
N ALA A 2 11.66 -36.68 -14.85
CA ALA A 2 10.38 -36.31 -15.49
C ALA A 2 9.53 -35.25 -14.77
N GLY A 3 9.57 -35.15 -13.44
CA GLY A 3 8.73 -34.21 -12.67
C GLY A 3 9.16 -32.73 -12.74
N ASP A 4 10.46 -32.47 -12.98
CA ASP A 4 10.98 -31.10 -13.05
C ASP A 4 10.66 -30.45 -14.40
N ASP A 5 10.70 -31.25 -15.48
CA ASP A 5 10.35 -30.81 -16.84
C ASP A 5 8.85 -30.50 -16.97
N VAL A 6 7.98 -31.31 -16.37
CA VAL A 6 6.53 -31.06 -16.35
C VAL A 6 6.19 -29.79 -15.58
N SER A 7 6.86 -29.56 -14.43
CA SER A 7 6.64 -28.35 -13.62
C SER A 7 7.05 -27.08 -14.36
N LYS A 8 8.20 -27.10 -15.05
CA LYS A 8 8.65 -25.99 -15.90
C LYS A 8 7.70 -25.74 -17.07
N SER A 9 7.21 -26.81 -17.71
CA SER A 9 6.23 -26.69 -18.80
C SER A 9 4.94 -26.02 -18.33
N MET A 10 4.35 -26.47 -17.22
CA MET A 10 3.14 -25.86 -16.67
C MET A 10 3.35 -24.39 -16.31
N LEU A 11 4.51 -24.04 -15.76
CA LEU A 11 4.85 -22.67 -15.42
C LEU A 11 4.96 -21.78 -16.66
N SER A 12 5.56 -22.28 -17.75
CA SER A 12 5.61 -21.59 -19.05
C SER A 12 4.21 -21.35 -19.61
N THR A 13 3.37 -22.39 -19.64
CA THR A 13 1.98 -22.27 -20.11
C THR A 13 1.20 -21.22 -19.31
N TRP A 14 1.32 -21.22 -17.98
CA TRP A 14 0.66 -20.24 -17.14
C TRP A 14 1.23 -18.83 -17.36
N HIS A 15 2.55 -18.70 -17.48
CA HIS A 15 3.20 -17.43 -17.80
C HIS A 15 2.66 -16.83 -19.10
N GLU A 16 2.66 -17.60 -20.19
CA GLU A 16 2.17 -17.17 -21.50
C GLU A 16 0.69 -16.75 -21.44
N HIS A 17 -0.14 -17.56 -20.79
CA HIS A 17 -1.55 -17.27 -20.60
C HIS A 17 -1.80 -15.92 -19.92
N ASP A 18 -1.04 -15.59 -18.88
CA ASP A 18 -1.24 -14.36 -18.12
C ASP A 18 -0.58 -13.14 -18.80
N VAL A 19 0.52 -13.34 -19.53
CA VAL A 19 1.13 -12.28 -20.36
C VAL A 19 0.17 -11.86 -21.48
N ASP A 20 -0.47 -12.81 -22.15
CA ASP A 20 -1.44 -12.55 -23.22
C ASP A 20 -2.68 -11.78 -22.72
N ARG A 21 -3.04 -11.95 -21.45
CA ARG A 21 -4.16 -11.26 -20.81
C ARG A 21 -3.77 -9.99 -20.06
N GLY A 22 -2.48 -9.75 -19.86
CA GLY A 22 -1.96 -8.56 -19.21
C GLY A 22 -2.25 -7.32 -20.07
N LEU A 23 -3.11 -6.44 -19.56
CA LEU A 23 -3.54 -5.23 -20.26
C LEU A 23 -2.43 -4.15 -20.23
N HIS A 24 -1.61 -4.17 -19.18
CA HIS A 24 -0.60 -3.14 -18.91
C HIS A 24 0.82 -3.70 -18.86
N ALA A 25 1.82 -2.83 -19.00
CA ALA A 25 3.22 -3.24 -18.82
C ALA A 25 3.48 -3.78 -17.40
N LEU A 26 2.87 -3.16 -16.39
CA LEU A 26 2.94 -3.59 -15.00
C LEU A 26 2.38 -5.00 -14.77
N ASP A 27 1.38 -5.43 -15.54
CA ASP A 27 0.86 -6.80 -15.46
C ASP A 27 1.93 -7.81 -15.87
N ARG A 28 2.66 -7.54 -16.96
CA ARG A 28 3.74 -8.42 -17.44
C ARG A 28 4.91 -8.48 -16.45
N ASP A 29 5.28 -7.33 -15.88
CA ASP A 29 6.33 -7.27 -14.85
C ASP A 29 5.91 -8.04 -13.58
N ALA A 30 4.63 -7.94 -13.18
CA ALA A 30 4.10 -8.67 -12.05
C ALA A 30 4.03 -10.20 -12.29
N VAL A 31 3.73 -10.63 -13.52
CA VAL A 31 3.79 -12.05 -13.90
C VAL A 31 5.22 -12.59 -13.73
N LEU A 32 6.22 -11.84 -14.20
CA LEU A 32 7.64 -12.21 -14.02
C LEU A 32 8.05 -12.23 -12.55
N ALA A 33 7.70 -11.19 -11.79
CA ALA A 33 8.05 -11.07 -10.38
C ALA A 33 7.42 -12.18 -9.51
N SER A 34 6.32 -12.78 -9.96
CA SER A 34 5.56 -13.78 -9.22
C SER A 34 5.85 -15.24 -9.57
N GLU A 35 6.82 -15.50 -10.45
CA GLU A 35 7.13 -16.83 -10.98
C GLU A 35 7.38 -17.91 -9.89
N SER A 36 8.14 -17.56 -8.85
CA SER A 36 8.43 -18.48 -7.74
C SER A 36 7.18 -18.90 -6.94
N LEU A 37 6.23 -17.99 -6.72
CA LEU A 37 4.97 -18.29 -6.03
C LEU A 37 4.00 -19.05 -6.95
N ARG A 38 4.02 -18.78 -8.25
CA ARG A 38 3.26 -19.56 -9.24
C ARG A 38 3.71 -21.02 -9.26
N ALA A 39 5.02 -21.28 -9.24
CA ALA A 39 5.56 -22.63 -9.12
C ALA A 39 5.03 -23.36 -7.86
N LEU A 40 5.02 -22.67 -6.71
CA LEU A 40 4.49 -23.22 -5.46
C LEU A 40 2.98 -23.51 -5.53
N VAL A 41 2.20 -22.66 -6.20
CA VAL A 41 0.76 -22.90 -6.41
C VAL A 41 0.54 -24.14 -7.28
N LEU A 42 1.28 -24.28 -8.39
CA LEU A 42 1.21 -25.48 -9.24
C LEU A 42 1.60 -26.75 -8.48
N GLU A 43 2.70 -26.70 -7.72
CA GLU A 43 3.15 -27.80 -6.86
C GLU A 43 2.07 -28.20 -5.85
N SER A 44 1.40 -27.21 -5.26
CA SER A 44 0.33 -27.42 -4.29
C SER A 44 -0.94 -28.03 -4.90
N PHE A 45 -1.27 -27.69 -6.16
CA PHE A 45 -2.37 -28.32 -6.90
C PHE A 45 -2.04 -29.73 -7.37
N ALA A 46 -0.80 -29.99 -7.79
CA ALA A 46 -0.39 -31.25 -8.38
C ALA A 46 -0.19 -32.38 -7.34
N ARG A 47 -0.06 -32.05 -6.05
CA ARG A 47 0.15 -33.02 -4.96
C ARG A 47 -1.17 -33.46 -4.32
N PRO A 48 -1.58 -34.74 -4.45
CA PRO A 48 -2.79 -35.26 -3.81
C PRO A 48 -2.77 -35.16 -2.29
N GLU A 49 -1.58 -35.28 -1.67
CA GLU A 49 -1.37 -35.19 -0.23
C GLU A 49 -1.24 -33.75 0.31
N SER A 50 -1.26 -32.74 -0.57
CA SER A 50 -1.16 -31.34 -0.15
C SER A 50 -2.36 -30.94 0.70
N LYS A 51 -2.10 -30.26 1.82
CA LYS A 51 -3.19 -29.73 2.65
C LYS A 51 -3.80 -28.53 1.91
N PRO A 52 -5.14 -28.44 1.77
CA PRO A 52 -5.78 -27.30 1.12
C PRO A 52 -5.34 -25.94 1.67
N ARG A 53 -5.02 -25.88 2.98
CA ARG A 53 -4.49 -24.69 3.64
C ARG A 53 -3.20 -24.16 3.01
N ASP A 54 -2.29 -25.04 2.59
CA ASP A 54 -0.99 -24.61 2.05
C ASP A 54 -1.15 -23.98 0.67
N LEU A 55 -2.05 -24.56 -0.16
CA LEU A 55 -2.48 -23.95 -1.42
C LEU A 55 -3.09 -22.56 -1.18
N PHE A 56 -4.05 -22.44 -0.25
CA PHE A 56 -4.72 -21.17 0.01
C PHE A 56 -3.76 -20.10 0.52
N ASN A 57 -2.81 -20.47 1.39
CA ASN A 57 -1.74 -19.58 1.82
C ASN A 57 -0.83 -19.15 0.65
N ALA A 58 -0.48 -20.08 -0.25
CA ALA A 58 0.32 -19.76 -1.44
C ALA A 58 -0.43 -18.80 -2.37
N CYS A 59 -1.73 -19.04 -2.60
CA CYS A 59 -2.60 -18.16 -3.38
C CYS A 59 -2.72 -16.76 -2.76
N ALA A 60 -2.95 -16.66 -1.45
CA ALA A 60 -3.01 -15.37 -0.76
C ALA A 60 -1.68 -14.60 -0.85
N ARG A 61 -0.54 -15.28 -0.70
CA ARG A 61 0.78 -14.67 -0.88
C ARG A 61 1.02 -14.24 -2.31
N LEU A 62 0.57 -15.02 -3.29
CA LEU A 62 0.64 -14.66 -4.71
C LEU A 62 -0.18 -13.40 -4.99
N GLY A 63 -1.43 -13.34 -4.48
CA GLY A 63 -2.27 -12.15 -4.59
C GLY A 63 -1.59 -10.91 -4.01
N ARG A 64 -1.00 -11.01 -2.82
CA ARG A 64 -0.25 -9.90 -2.21
C ARG A 64 0.95 -9.47 -3.05
N LEU A 65 1.74 -10.41 -3.56
CA LEU A 65 2.89 -10.09 -4.41
C LEU A 65 2.46 -9.42 -5.73
N LEU A 66 1.33 -9.83 -6.31
CA LEU A 66 0.77 -9.15 -7.48
C LEU A 66 0.36 -7.71 -7.15
N ALA A 67 -0.26 -7.48 -5.99
CA ALA A 67 -0.58 -6.12 -5.54
C ALA A 67 0.68 -5.26 -5.33
N ASP A 68 1.70 -5.81 -4.66
CA ASP A 68 2.99 -5.13 -4.43
C ASP A 68 3.70 -4.77 -5.75
N ALA A 69 3.56 -5.60 -6.78
CA ALA A 69 4.08 -5.36 -8.12
C ALA A 69 3.21 -4.42 -8.98
N GLY A 70 2.08 -3.93 -8.46
CA GLY A 70 1.18 -3.03 -9.19
C GLY A 70 0.36 -3.72 -10.28
N ALA A 71 0.15 -5.04 -10.19
CA ALA A 71 -0.72 -5.76 -11.10
C ALA A 71 -2.14 -5.22 -11.05
N SER A 72 -2.84 -5.28 -12.18
CA SER A 72 -4.24 -4.89 -12.27
C SER A 72 -5.16 -5.89 -11.54
N PRO A 73 -6.34 -5.44 -11.06
CA PRO A 73 -7.34 -6.33 -10.49
C PRO A 73 -7.82 -7.39 -11.50
N SER A 74 -7.87 -7.05 -12.80
CA SER A 74 -8.26 -7.95 -13.87
C SER A 74 -7.29 -9.13 -14.01
N LEU A 75 -5.97 -8.88 -13.94
CA LEU A 75 -4.97 -9.94 -13.91
C LEU A 75 -5.13 -10.81 -12.66
N ALA A 76 -5.30 -10.21 -11.49
CA ALA A 76 -5.43 -10.94 -10.23
C ALA A 76 -6.62 -11.92 -10.26
N VAL A 77 -7.80 -11.47 -10.71
CA VAL A 77 -9.02 -12.31 -10.76
C VAL A 77 -8.89 -13.49 -11.73
N THR A 78 -8.14 -13.33 -12.83
CA THR A 78 -7.98 -14.36 -13.87
C THR A 78 -6.74 -15.23 -13.69
N THR A 79 -5.85 -14.89 -12.76
CA THR A 79 -4.56 -15.58 -12.53
C THR A 79 -4.74 -17.08 -12.25
N ILE A 80 -5.73 -17.48 -11.43
CA ILE A 80 -5.97 -18.91 -11.14
C ILE A 80 -6.53 -19.66 -12.36
N ASP A 81 -7.17 -18.97 -13.31
CA ASP A 81 -7.62 -19.60 -14.56
C ASP A 81 -6.42 -20.07 -15.39
N GLY A 82 -5.32 -19.30 -15.39
CA GLY A 82 -4.07 -19.68 -16.04
C GLY A 82 -3.43 -20.91 -15.41
N ALA A 83 -3.43 -21.00 -14.08
CA ALA A 83 -2.99 -22.21 -13.38
C ALA A 83 -3.83 -23.43 -13.75
N CYS A 84 -5.16 -23.27 -13.81
CA CYS A 84 -6.07 -24.35 -14.19
C CYS A 84 -5.87 -24.80 -15.65
N ALA A 85 -5.61 -23.86 -16.57
CA ALA A 85 -5.30 -24.17 -17.96
C ALA A 85 -4.02 -24.99 -18.08
N ALA A 86 -2.94 -24.57 -17.40
CA ALA A 86 -1.66 -25.27 -17.37
C ALA A 86 -1.77 -26.69 -16.76
N LEU A 87 -2.50 -26.83 -15.65
CA LEU A 87 -2.75 -28.14 -15.02
C LEU A 87 -3.51 -29.07 -15.97
N LYS A 88 -4.55 -28.54 -16.64
CA LYS A 88 -5.36 -29.33 -17.58
C LYS A 88 -4.54 -29.80 -18.78
N GLU A 89 -3.65 -28.97 -19.31
CA GLU A 89 -2.73 -29.35 -20.39
C GLU A 89 -1.77 -30.46 -19.95
N ALA A 90 -1.33 -30.44 -18.69
CA ALA A 90 -0.54 -31.51 -18.07
C ALA A 90 -1.36 -32.75 -17.67
N GLY A 91 -2.66 -32.80 -17.99
CA GLY A 91 -3.54 -33.92 -17.66
C GLY A 91 -4.02 -33.97 -16.20
N ILE A 92 -3.80 -32.90 -15.43
CA ILE A 92 -4.24 -32.77 -14.03
C ILE A 92 -5.54 -31.98 -14.00
N THR A 93 -6.60 -32.57 -13.42
CA THR A 93 -7.90 -31.88 -13.28
C THR A 93 -8.12 -31.51 -11.81
N PRO A 94 -7.94 -30.24 -11.41
CA PRO A 94 -8.21 -29.82 -10.04
C PRO A 94 -9.71 -29.86 -9.73
N SER A 95 -10.04 -30.13 -8.46
CA SER A 95 -11.42 -30.10 -7.99
C SER A 95 -12.02 -28.69 -8.10
N PRO A 96 -13.25 -28.51 -8.62
CA PRO A 96 -13.88 -27.19 -8.74
C PRO A 96 -13.93 -26.41 -7.43
N ALA A 97 -14.30 -27.06 -6.32
CA ALA A 97 -14.36 -26.43 -5.00
C ALA A 97 -13.00 -25.93 -4.50
N LEU A 98 -11.92 -26.61 -4.91
CA LEU A 98 -10.55 -26.21 -4.57
C LEU A 98 -10.14 -24.98 -5.38
N VAL A 99 -10.51 -24.94 -6.67
CA VAL A 99 -10.26 -23.79 -7.57
C VAL A 99 -10.99 -22.55 -7.08
N GLU A 100 -12.26 -22.67 -6.69
CA GLU A 100 -13.05 -21.55 -6.15
C GLU A 100 -12.42 -20.97 -4.88
N SER A 101 -12.01 -21.83 -3.94
CA SER A 101 -11.33 -21.42 -2.72
C SER A 101 -9.96 -20.76 -3.02
N ALA A 102 -9.19 -21.31 -3.97
CA ALA A 102 -7.91 -20.74 -4.37
C ALA A 102 -8.06 -19.34 -4.98
N ARG A 103 -9.09 -19.12 -5.81
CA ARG A 103 -9.44 -17.78 -6.32
C ARG A 103 -9.78 -16.81 -5.20
N ALA A 104 -10.64 -17.22 -4.26
CA ALA A 104 -11.01 -16.40 -3.12
C ALA A 104 -9.78 -15.99 -2.31
N SER A 105 -8.92 -16.93 -1.95
CA SER A 105 -7.69 -16.65 -1.19
C SER A 105 -6.73 -15.73 -1.95
N LEU A 106 -6.57 -15.90 -3.26
CA LEU A 106 -5.76 -14.98 -4.08
C LEU A 106 -6.34 -13.56 -4.07
N CYS A 107 -7.65 -13.42 -4.30
CA CYS A 107 -8.32 -12.12 -4.28
C CYS A 107 -8.21 -11.44 -2.91
N GLU A 108 -8.41 -12.17 -1.81
CA GLU A 108 -8.25 -11.64 -0.45
C GLU A 108 -6.83 -11.14 -0.22
N GLY A 109 -5.82 -11.91 -0.61
CA GLY A 109 -4.42 -11.50 -0.50
C GLY A 109 -4.10 -10.25 -1.33
N TYR A 110 -4.62 -10.18 -2.55
CA TYR A 110 -4.47 -9.03 -3.43
C TYR A 110 -5.09 -7.76 -2.83
N PHE A 111 -6.37 -7.81 -2.43
CA PHE A 111 -7.04 -6.66 -1.85
C PHE A 111 -6.42 -6.23 -0.51
N ALA A 112 -5.97 -7.18 0.31
CA ALA A 112 -5.22 -6.86 1.53
C ALA A 112 -3.93 -6.08 1.20
N GLY A 113 -3.18 -6.50 0.17
CA GLY A 113 -1.99 -5.79 -0.30
C GLY A 113 -2.30 -4.37 -0.80
N VAL A 114 -3.33 -4.21 -1.64
CA VAL A 114 -3.76 -2.89 -2.14
C VAL A 114 -4.17 -1.96 -0.98
N VAL A 115 -4.98 -2.44 -0.04
CA VAL A 115 -5.41 -1.64 1.11
C VAL A 115 -4.23 -1.25 2.00
N GLU A 116 -3.27 -2.14 2.19
CA GLU A 116 -2.04 -1.86 2.96
C GLU A 116 -1.16 -0.81 2.26
N ALA A 117 -1.02 -0.89 0.94
CA ALA A 117 -0.29 0.10 0.14
C ALA A 117 -0.97 1.48 0.21
N GLU A 118 -2.29 1.55 0.06
CA GLU A 118 -3.06 2.79 0.17
C GLU A 118 -2.96 3.39 1.57
N ARG A 119 -3.08 2.58 2.62
CA ARG A 119 -2.89 3.05 4.01
C ARG A 119 -1.47 3.58 4.23
N THR A 120 -0.47 2.91 3.68
CA THR A 120 0.93 3.35 3.77
C THR A 120 1.15 4.66 3.02
N SER A 121 0.60 4.78 1.81
CA SER A 121 0.64 6.00 1.01
C SER A 121 -0.04 7.16 1.72
N ALA A 122 -1.24 6.94 2.25
CA ALA A 122 -1.97 7.91 3.05
C ALA A 122 -1.15 8.36 4.27
N ARG A 123 -0.54 7.43 5.02
CA ARG A 123 0.35 7.78 6.15
C ARG A 123 1.55 8.63 5.72
N ARG A 124 2.18 8.33 4.58
CA ARG A 124 3.32 9.11 4.05
C ARG A 124 2.94 10.56 3.73
N ALA A 125 1.71 10.82 3.29
CA ALA A 125 1.24 12.19 3.06
C ALA A 125 1.24 13.05 4.33
N TRP A 126 1.21 12.41 5.51
CA TRP A 126 1.27 13.06 6.81
C TRP A 126 2.68 13.15 7.40
N GLU A 127 3.70 12.61 6.74
CA GLU A 127 5.08 12.72 7.19
C GLU A 127 5.71 14.06 6.76
N PHE A 128 6.69 14.54 7.52
CA PHE A 128 7.44 15.74 7.13
C PHE A 128 8.36 15.44 5.92
N PRO A 129 8.45 16.30 4.88
CA PRO A 129 7.86 17.63 4.78
C PRO A 129 6.46 17.68 4.14
N ALA A 130 5.85 16.56 3.75
CA ALA A 130 4.59 16.55 3.00
C ALA A 130 3.42 17.19 3.78
N CYS A 131 3.40 17.05 5.11
CA CYS A 131 2.38 17.64 5.99
C CYS A 131 2.66 19.11 6.37
N ALA A 132 3.73 19.73 5.86
CA ALA A 132 4.23 21.01 6.34
C ALA A 132 4.50 22.00 5.20
N VAL A 133 4.15 23.27 5.41
CA VAL A 133 4.41 24.37 4.49
C VAL A 133 5.20 25.44 5.24
N GLN A 134 6.36 25.82 4.71
CA GLN A 134 7.14 26.92 5.24
C GLN A 134 6.41 28.25 4.97
N VAL A 135 6.18 29.03 6.03
CA VAL A 135 5.52 30.35 5.95
C VAL A 135 6.56 31.47 5.83
N ASP A 136 7.60 31.40 6.66
CA ASP A 136 8.79 32.28 6.59
C ASP A 136 10.03 31.53 7.10
N GLU A 137 11.14 32.22 7.34
CA GLU A 137 12.42 31.60 7.75
C GLU A 137 12.32 30.83 9.08
N GLU A 138 11.41 31.24 9.96
CA GLU A 138 11.30 30.69 11.32
C GLU A 138 9.95 30.03 11.58
N THR A 139 8.98 30.13 10.66
CA THR A 139 7.60 29.71 10.87
C THR A 139 7.17 28.63 9.88
N VAL A 140 6.56 27.57 10.39
CA VAL A 140 6.00 26.46 9.61
C VAL A 140 4.52 26.28 9.91
N ALA A 141 3.70 26.06 8.87
CA ALA A 141 2.32 25.61 9.03
C ALA A 141 2.27 24.09 8.86
N ILE A 142 1.66 23.37 9.81
CA ILE A 142 1.61 21.90 9.82
C ILE A 142 0.16 21.41 9.91
N ALA A 143 -0.21 20.49 9.02
CA ALA A 143 -1.48 19.82 9.05
C ALA A 143 -1.44 18.65 10.06
N ALA A 144 -2.21 18.76 11.14
CA ALA A 144 -2.24 17.84 12.27
C ALA A 144 -3.32 16.75 12.13
N GLY A 145 -3.39 16.12 10.94
CA GLY A 145 -4.48 15.22 10.55
C GLY A 145 -4.11 13.74 10.41
N TYR A 146 -3.13 13.24 11.19
CA TYR A 146 -2.69 11.85 11.11
C TYR A 146 -3.87 10.86 11.23
N PRO A 147 -3.98 9.86 10.32
CA PRO A 147 -5.20 9.09 10.12
C PRO A 147 -5.41 7.96 11.15
N ASP A 148 -4.43 7.71 12.02
CA ASP A 148 -4.53 6.68 13.04
C ASP A 148 -5.16 7.21 14.33
N ALA A 149 -6.01 6.40 14.94
CA ALA A 149 -6.65 6.72 16.22
C ALA A 149 -5.86 6.16 17.41
N ASP A 150 -4.86 5.32 17.16
CA ASP A 150 -3.96 4.78 18.17
C ASP A 150 -3.06 5.89 18.76
N HIS A 151 -3.02 5.96 20.09
CA HIS A 151 -2.31 7.02 20.78
C HIS A 151 -0.79 6.90 20.61
N GLU A 152 -0.24 5.68 20.68
CA GLU A 152 1.20 5.44 20.54
C GLU A 152 1.67 5.82 19.13
N ALA A 153 0.93 5.39 18.10
CA ALA A 153 1.21 5.75 16.71
C ALA A 153 1.13 7.27 16.47
N LEU A 154 0.20 7.97 17.12
CA LEU A 154 0.05 9.42 17.03
C LEU A 154 1.21 10.16 17.71
N THR A 155 1.62 9.72 18.90
CA THR A 155 2.78 10.28 19.63
C THR A 155 4.06 10.10 18.83
N ASP A 156 4.32 8.88 18.33
CA ASP A 156 5.49 8.57 17.52
C ASP A 156 5.55 9.44 16.24
N TRP A 157 4.40 9.66 15.60
CA TRP A 157 4.30 10.55 14.44
C TRP A 157 4.60 12.00 14.81
N ALA A 158 4.00 12.51 15.89
CA ALA A 158 4.20 13.88 16.37
C ALA A 158 5.68 14.15 16.67
N ASP A 159 6.36 13.22 17.34
CA ASP A 159 7.79 13.31 17.65
C ASP A 159 8.66 13.36 16.39
N ARG A 160 8.36 12.54 15.38
CA ARG A 160 9.08 12.57 14.10
C ARG A 160 8.91 13.91 13.39
N VAL A 161 7.69 14.45 13.35
CA VAL A 161 7.40 15.75 12.73
C VAL A 161 8.10 16.88 13.48
N ALA A 162 8.02 16.91 14.81
CA ALA A 162 8.67 17.93 15.63
C ALA A 162 10.20 17.89 15.50
N LEU A 163 10.80 16.69 15.51
CA LEU A 163 12.23 16.50 15.28
C LEU A 163 12.64 16.99 13.88
N ALA A 164 11.87 16.68 12.85
CA ALA A 164 12.14 17.12 11.48
C ALA A 164 12.03 18.65 11.34
N ALA A 165 11.01 19.27 11.93
CA ALA A 165 10.85 20.72 11.96
C ALA A 165 12.00 21.42 12.70
N SER A 166 12.42 20.86 13.85
CA SER A 166 13.55 21.38 14.63
C SER A 166 14.87 21.28 13.86
N LYS A 167 15.13 20.17 13.15
CA LYS A 167 16.28 20.03 12.24
C LYS A 167 16.30 21.08 11.12
N LYS A 168 15.13 21.56 10.70
CA LYS A 168 14.98 22.67 9.74
C LYS A 168 15.06 24.06 10.37
N ARG A 169 15.29 24.13 11.69
CA ARG A 169 15.48 25.36 12.50
C ARG A 169 14.24 26.26 12.60
N PHE A 170 13.05 25.72 12.38
CA PHE A 170 11.82 26.45 12.68
C PHE A 170 11.73 26.75 14.18
N LYS A 171 11.17 27.91 14.52
CA LYS A 171 10.98 28.42 15.88
C LYS A 171 9.51 28.54 16.25
N ARG A 172 8.65 28.71 15.25
CA ARG A 172 7.20 28.83 15.43
C ARG A 172 6.47 27.86 14.52
N ALA A 173 5.35 27.34 15.01
CA ALA A 173 4.47 26.47 14.26
C ALA A 173 3.02 26.95 14.34
N VAL A 174 2.30 26.88 13.22
CA VAL A 174 0.84 27.01 13.18
C VAL A 174 0.26 25.65 12.85
N LEU A 175 -0.66 25.18 13.67
CA LEU A 175 -1.26 23.85 13.52
C LEU A 175 -2.69 23.97 13.02
N SER A 176 -3.10 23.04 12.16
CA SER A 176 -4.50 22.90 11.75
C SER A 176 -4.85 21.42 11.61
N GLY A 177 -5.95 20.99 12.25
CA GLY A 177 -6.39 19.60 12.21
C GLY A 177 -7.33 19.25 13.36
N PRO A 178 -7.72 17.97 13.47
CA PRO A 178 -8.48 17.47 14.60
C PRO A 178 -7.78 17.72 15.94
N GLU A 179 -8.57 17.91 17.00
CA GLU A 179 -8.08 18.26 18.35
C GLU A 179 -7.00 17.29 18.86
N ARG A 180 -7.19 15.98 18.67
CA ARG A 180 -6.22 14.96 19.13
C ARG A 180 -4.85 15.13 18.47
N GLY A 181 -4.82 15.23 17.14
CA GLY A 181 -3.58 15.41 16.40
C GLY A 181 -2.92 16.75 16.72
N HIS A 182 -3.73 17.79 16.90
CA HIS A 182 -3.26 19.09 17.34
C HIS A 182 -2.59 19.03 18.72
N THR A 183 -3.22 18.39 19.71
CA THR A 183 -2.69 18.28 21.08
C THR A 183 -1.37 17.53 21.13
N GLU A 184 -1.26 16.35 20.51
CA GLU A 184 -0.01 15.59 20.57
C GLU A 184 1.12 16.26 19.79
N LEU A 185 0.82 16.84 18.62
CA LEU A 185 1.81 17.58 17.85
C LEU A 185 2.27 18.84 18.58
N ALA A 186 1.37 19.57 19.24
CA ALA A 186 1.74 20.74 20.02
C ALA A 186 2.72 20.39 21.15
N ARG A 187 2.46 19.30 21.89
CA ARG A 187 3.36 18.82 22.95
C ARG A 187 4.74 18.45 22.40
N ALA A 188 4.80 17.70 21.30
CA ALA A 188 6.07 17.32 20.68
C ALA A 188 6.87 18.54 20.20
N LEU A 189 6.19 19.54 19.63
CA LEU A 189 6.82 20.80 19.21
C LEU A 189 7.34 21.62 20.38
N GLU A 190 6.59 21.71 21.48
CA GLU A 190 7.03 22.38 22.71
C GLU A 190 8.31 21.73 23.26
N ILE A 191 8.37 20.40 23.31
CA ILE A 191 9.57 19.64 23.71
C ILE A 191 10.75 19.94 22.77
N ALA A 192 10.49 20.08 21.48
CA ALA A 192 11.49 20.43 20.48
C ALA A 192 11.91 21.92 20.49
N GLY A 193 11.33 22.74 21.37
CA GLY A 193 11.61 24.17 21.49
C GLY A 193 10.98 25.03 20.39
N ILE A 194 9.86 24.57 19.82
CA ILE A 194 9.09 25.26 18.78
C ILE A 194 7.79 25.78 19.41
N GLU A 195 7.59 27.09 19.35
CA GLU A 195 6.39 27.74 19.87
C GLU A 195 5.18 27.48 18.96
N VAL A 196 4.06 27.00 19.52
CA VAL A 196 2.81 26.86 18.78
C VAL A 196 2.01 28.14 18.89
N VAL A 197 1.75 28.79 17.74
CA VAL A 197 0.98 30.04 17.68
C VAL A 197 -0.41 29.80 17.09
N SER A 198 -1.41 30.47 17.65
CA SER A 198 -2.83 30.26 17.30
C SER A 198 -3.22 30.82 15.94
N SER A 199 -2.45 31.77 15.42
CA SER A 199 -2.65 32.34 14.09
C SER A 199 -1.36 32.99 13.58
N LEU A 200 -1.21 33.08 12.25
CA LEU A 200 -0.18 33.90 11.65
C LEU A 200 -0.52 35.38 11.85
N GLU A 201 0.45 36.17 12.31
CA GLU A 201 0.30 37.63 12.29
C GLU A 201 0.03 38.08 10.85
N ARG A 202 -1.10 38.76 10.64
CA ARG A 202 -1.46 39.31 9.33
C ARG A 202 -0.43 40.34 8.91
N ARG A 203 0.51 39.94 8.05
CA ARG A 203 1.46 40.88 7.44
C ARG A 203 0.66 41.89 6.60
N GLY A 204 1.05 43.17 6.63
CA GLY A 204 0.24 44.31 6.12
C GLY A 204 -0.24 44.22 4.67
N TRP A 205 0.36 43.37 3.84
CA TRP A 205 -0.01 43.10 2.45
C TRP A 205 -1.12 42.06 2.29
N GLN A 206 -1.45 41.29 3.33
CA GLN A 206 -2.67 40.48 3.42
C GLN A 206 -3.91 41.31 3.79
N ARG A 207 -3.78 42.63 4.00
CA ARG A 207 -4.91 43.58 4.10
C ARG A 207 -5.39 44.08 2.75
N LEU A 208 -5.10 43.39 1.66
CA LEU A 208 -5.67 43.80 0.40
C LEU A 208 -7.17 43.49 0.40
N ALA A 209 -7.95 44.54 0.17
CA ALA A 209 -9.40 44.62 0.29
C ALA A 209 -10.13 43.88 -0.86
N PHE A 210 -9.73 42.64 -1.17
CA PHE A 210 -10.29 41.91 -2.32
C PHE A 210 -11.62 41.22 -2.02
N TRP A 211 -12.01 41.14 -0.75
CA TRP A 211 -13.26 40.53 -0.33
C TRP A 211 -14.11 41.53 0.45
N LYS A 212 -14.83 42.37 -0.30
CA LYS A 212 -16.09 42.91 0.19
C LYS A 212 -17.19 42.00 -0.33
N PRO A 213 -17.99 41.33 0.52
CA PRO A 213 -19.20 40.69 0.05
C PRO A 213 -20.09 41.77 -0.57
N ALA A 214 -20.56 41.52 -1.80
CA ALA A 214 -21.58 42.36 -2.41
C ALA A 214 -22.81 42.37 -1.50
N ARG A 215 -23.29 43.57 -1.17
CA ARG A 215 -24.56 43.76 -0.45
C ARG A 215 -25.73 43.42 -1.35
#